data_AF-A0A3C1JSY7-F1
#
_entry.id   AF-A0A3C1JSY7-F1
#
_cell.length_a   1.000
_cell.length_b   1.000
_cell.length_c   1.000
_cell.angle_alpha   90.00
_cell.angle_beta   90.00
_cell.angle_gamma   90.00
#
_symmetry.space_group_name_H-M   'P 1'
#
loop_
_entity.id
_entity.type
_entity.pdbx_description
1 polymer ?
#
loop_
_entity_poly.entity_id
_entity_poly.type
_entity_poly.pdbx_seq_one_letter_code
_entity_poly.pdbx_strand_id
1 'polypeptide(L)'
;MTRMDPRTFHPQSEGAVRSARVHRRPKHADTFLATAAMWAGLLVMGSQHLANRFGAFTRHRISELGRTTGTQGGGSGGAQGNSWITYVVQAIFGSQSTRNPSMTKSPVGTARLAGMLGACLIVGFAGVTAVRSDAIHVPGTRTMDAISSRIRGSFRSAEASYVPPPSARTPSKVVNEANSPVEPNRDAPETEVPGASLPPPPPSARIGPVTHVWQTWNNCGPATVTMALSTFGRAESQAAAVNFLKTSKDDKNVDPSELVSYARARGLNADWRVGGDLVILKRLLAESIPVIVEVGFNPDGKDWMGHYRLLVGYDDGTARFTAYDSYLAPGVNVPQPYDKFDSDWRAFNRTFIPIFRPAQAAVVVAIAGSADTEPQHLRALATASRELAENPKDAFVWFNQGMSLTSLGRTAEAAESFDQARLLKLPWRMLWYQFGPFDAYLAEGRLNDVLTLANANLAQTSDLEESHFFKGRALQESGRFAEARASYLRALAANSRYVPAYHYLSTLPN
;
A
#
# COMPACT_ATOMS: atom_id res chain seq x y z
N MET A 1 67.99 -29.29 40.02
CA MET A 1 67.47 -28.71 41.28
C MET A 1 66.01 -29.11 41.44
N THR A 2 65.58 -29.26 42.70
CA THR A 2 64.25 -29.60 43.27
C THR A 2 63.04 -28.95 42.56
N ARG A 3 61.85 -29.59 42.33
CA ARG A 3 60.80 -30.18 43.24
C ARG A 3 60.09 -29.09 44.11
N MET A 4 58.76 -29.02 44.35
CA MET A 4 57.63 -29.99 44.33
C MET A 4 56.24 -29.31 44.06
N ASP A 5 55.34 -29.96 43.30
CA ASP A 5 54.05 -30.62 43.69
C ASP A 5 52.97 -29.94 44.63
N PRO A 6 51.74 -30.50 44.88
CA PRO A 6 50.48 -29.79 44.58
C PRO A 6 49.42 -29.81 45.73
N ARG A 7 48.20 -29.29 45.50
CA ARG A 7 46.93 -29.64 46.20
C ARG A 7 45.75 -29.49 45.23
N THR A 8 45.03 -30.53 44.79
CA THR A 8 44.00 -31.34 45.49
C THR A 8 42.84 -30.55 46.09
N PHE A 9 41.66 -30.61 45.45
CA PHE A 9 40.46 -31.22 46.03
C PHE A 9 39.39 -31.46 44.93
N HIS A 10 38.68 -32.59 45.02
CA HIS A 10 37.65 -33.03 44.07
C HIS A 10 36.41 -33.57 44.86
N PRO A 11 35.36 -34.16 44.27
CA PRO A 11 33.98 -33.69 44.47
C PRO A 11 33.08 -34.63 45.30
N GLN A 12 31.95 -34.11 45.79
CA GLN A 12 30.77 -34.88 46.23
C GLN A 12 29.51 -33.97 46.19
N SER A 13 28.27 -34.44 46.06
CA SER A 13 27.66 -35.57 45.33
C SER A 13 26.14 -35.57 45.65
N GLU A 14 25.28 -35.92 44.68
CA GLU A 14 23.88 -36.37 44.91
C GLU A 14 22.91 -35.33 45.54
N GLY A 15 21.58 -35.46 45.48
CA GLY A 15 20.70 -36.42 44.79
C GLY A 15 19.24 -36.26 45.26
N ALA A 16 18.27 -36.73 44.47
CA ALA A 16 16.81 -36.82 44.75
C ALA A 16 16.04 -35.49 45.00
N VAL A 17 15.02 -35.06 44.23
CA VAL A 17 13.78 -35.68 43.72
C VAL A 17 12.58 -35.63 44.69
N ARG A 18 11.54 -34.90 44.25
CA ARG A 18 10.11 -34.90 44.67
C ARG A 18 9.72 -34.41 46.08
N SER A 19 8.94 -33.34 46.10
CA SER A 19 7.50 -33.49 46.41
C SER A 19 6.65 -32.44 45.67
N ALA A 20 5.51 -32.87 45.11
CA ALA A 20 4.57 -31.98 44.44
C ALA A 20 3.53 -31.46 45.43
N ARG A 21 3.30 -30.14 45.49
CA ARG A 21 2.18 -29.57 46.26
C ARG A 21 1.13 -28.94 45.34
N VAL A 22 0.05 -29.70 45.16
CA VAL A 22 -1.14 -29.36 44.37
C VAL A 22 -1.66 -27.96 44.71
N HIS A 23 -1.63 -27.04 43.73
CA HIS A 23 -2.45 -25.83 43.78
C HIS A 23 -3.79 -26.09 43.09
N ARG A 24 -4.89 -25.85 43.81
CA ARG A 24 -6.25 -26.03 43.32
C ARG A 24 -6.54 -25.01 42.22
N ARG A 25 -7.14 -25.47 41.11
CA ARG A 25 -7.66 -24.59 40.05
C ARG A 25 -8.79 -23.70 40.60
N PRO A 26 -8.85 -22.40 40.25
CA PRO A 26 -10.09 -21.64 40.33
C PRO A 26 -11.13 -22.24 39.38
N LYS A 27 -12.41 -22.16 39.74
CA LYS A 27 -13.49 -22.63 38.87
C LYS A 27 -13.71 -21.64 37.73
N HIS A 28 -13.75 -22.13 36.49
CA HIS A 28 -14.14 -21.31 35.34
C HIS A 28 -15.66 -21.08 35.36
N ALA A 29 -16.10 -19.91 35.82
CA ALA A 29 -17.47 -19.43 35.68
C ALA A 29 -17.52 -17.89 35.56
N ASP A 30 -16.79 -17.17 36.41
CA ASP A 30 -16.96 -15.72 36.55
C ASP A 30 -16.23 -14.88 35.49
N THR A 31 -15.25 -15.46 34.78
CA THR A 31 -14.45 -14.73 33.76
C THR A 31 -15.18 -14.48 32.44
N PHE A 32 -16.26 -15.22 32.15
CA PHE A 32 -17.05 -15.07 30.93
C PHE A 32 -18.07 -13.92 30.99
N LEU A 33 -18.61 -13.63 32.17
CA LEU A 33 -19.57 -12.54 32.37
C LEU A 33 -18.88 -11.16 32.36
N ALA A 34 -17.70 -11.04 32.96
CA ALA A 34 -16.92 -9.79 32.97
C ALA A 34 -16.45 -9.38 31.55
N THR A 35 -16.03 -10.34 30.73
CA THR A 35 -15.60 -10.08 29.34
C THR A 35 -16.78 -9.74 28.44
N ALA A 36 -17.92 -10.43 28.56
CA ALA A 36 -19.13 -10.08 27.81
C ALA A 36 -19.64 -8.66 28.12
N ALA A 37 -19.58 -8.24 29.40
CA ALA A 37 -19.95 -6.89 29.81
C ALA A 37 -19.03 -5.80 29.23
N MET A 38 -17.71 -6.04 29.16
CA MET A 38 -16.77 -5.11 28.50
C MET A 38 -17.05 -4.96 27.00
N TRP A 39 -17.32 -6.07 26.28
CA TRP A 39 -17.64 -6.01 24.85
C TRP A 39 -18.97 -5.30 24.57
N ALA A 40 -20.00 -5.51 25.41
CA ALA A 40 -21.25 -4.78 25.31
C ALA A 40 -21.07 -3.26 25.54
N GLY A 41 -20.26 -2.86 26.53
CA GLY A 41 -19.92 -1.46 26.79
C GLY A 41 -19.19 -0.78 25.62
N LEU A 42 -18.22 -1.48 25.00
CA LEU A 42 -17.50 -1.00 23.81
C LEU A 42 -18.40 -0.84 22.59
N LEU A 43 -19.35 -1.74 22.36
CA LEU A 43 -20.35 -1.64 21.29
C LEU A 43 -21.29 -0.44 21.47
N VAL A 44 -21.74 -0.17 22.71
CA VAL A 44 -22.58 1.00 23.02
C VAL A 44 -21.78 2.31 22.89
N MET A 45 -20.55 2.38 23.40
CA MET A 45 -19.71 3.57 23.23
C MET A 45 -19.36 3.85 21.76
N GLY A 46 -19.09 2.80 20.97
CA GLY A 46 -18.84 2.91 19.54
C GLY A 46 -20.03 3.47 18.77
N SER A 47 -21.25 2.99 19.04
CA SER A 47 -22.46 3.48 18.38
C SER A 47 -22.79 4.93 18.77
N GLN A 48 -22.59 5.32 20.03
CA GLN A 48 -22.77 6.70 20.50
C GLN A 48 -21.77 7.67 19.82
N HIS A 49 -20.51 7.25 19.64
CA HIS A 49 -19.49 8.06 18.98
C HIS A 49 -19.75 8.21 17.47
N LEU A 50 -20.28 7.16 16.81
CA LEU A 50 -20.69 7.22 15.42
C LEU A 50 -21.88 8.17 15.21
N ALA A 51 -22.90 8.08 16.07
CA ALA A 51 -24.08 8.96 16.04
C ALA A 51 -23.71 10.44 16.26
N ASN A 52 -22.81 10.73 17.21
CA ASN A 52 -22.33 12.08 17.47
C ASN A 52 -21.54 12.67 16.29
N ARG A 53 -20.71 11.87 15.59
CA ARG A 53 -20.01 12.31 14.37
C ARG A 53 -20.97 12.56 13.20
N PHE A 54 -21.99 11.73 13.01
CA PHE A 54 -23.03 11.96 11.99
C PHE A 54 -23.87 13.23 12.26
N GLY A 55 -24.17 13.51 13.54
CA GLY A 55 -24.85 14.73 13.97
C GLY A 55 -23.99 16.00 13.82
N ALA A 56 -22.66 15.89 13.92
CA ALA A 56 -21.75 17.00 13.66
C ALA A 56 -21.66 17.31 12.14
N PHE A 57 -21.54 16.28 11.31
CA PHE A 57 -21.46 16.41 9.85
C PHE A 57 -22.71 17.07 9.23
N THR A 58 -23.90 16.68 9.68
CA THR A 58 -25.17 17.28 9.21
C THR A 58 -25.33 18.73 9.65
N ARG A 59 -24.95 19.09 10.88
CA ARG A 59 -24.99 20.49 11.35
C ARG A 59 -24.02 21.41 10.59
N HIS A 60 -22.85 20.93 10.19
CA HIS A 60 -21.88 21.72 9.42
C HIS A 60 -22.38 22.02 7.99
N ARG A 61 -22.93 21.01 7.29
CA ARG A 61 -23.52 21.19 5.95
C ARG A 61 -24.69 22.18 5.92
N ILE A 62 -25.53 22.18 6.97
CA ILE A 62 -26.67 23.09 7.07
C ILE A 62 -26.22 24.54 7.32
N SER A 63 -25.14 24.76 8.07
CA SER A 63 -24.62 26.12 8.32
C SER A 63 -23.89 26.73 7.11
N GLU A 64 -23.36 25.91 6.19
CA GLU A 64 -22.78 26.36 4.92
C GLU A 64 -23.87 26.74 3.91
N LEU A 65 -24.92 25.94 3.77
CA LEU A 65 -26.08 26.25 2.90
C LEU A 65 -26.85 27.51 3.36
N GLY A 66 -26.80 27.84 4.65
CA GLY A 66 -27.39 29.07 5.20
C GLY A 66 -26.55 30.35 5.02
N ARG A 67 -25.33 30.26 4.45
CA ARG A 67 -24.40 31.41 4.31
C ARG A 67 -24.23 31.93 2.88
N THR A 68 -24.93 31.37 1.89
CA THR A 68 -24.84 31.77 0.47
C THR A 68 -26.01 32.62 -0.02
N THR A 69 -26.85 33.17 0.87
CA THR A 69 -27.96 34.08 0.48
C THR A 69 -28.06 35.31 1.40
N GLY A 70 -27.59 36.45 0.88
CA GLY A 70 -27.64 37.80 1.50
C GLY A 70 -26.30 38.52 1.29
N THR A 71 -26.20 39.70 0.67
CA THR A 71 -27.20 40.72 0.24
C THR A 71 -26.95 41.10 -1.25
N GLN A 72 -27.61 42.04 -1.96
CA GLN A 72 -28.73 42.98 -1.70
C GLN A 72 -29.37 43.41 -3.06
N GLY A 73 -30.56 44.02 -3.06
CA GLY A 73 -31.10 44.77 -4.23
C GLY A 73 -32.56 44.43 -4.57
N GLY A 74 -33.43 45.45 -4.65
CA GLY A 74 -34.89 45.27 -4.81
C GLY A 74 -35.40 45.25 -6.25
N GLY A 75 -36.61 44.69 -6.45
CA GLY A 75 -37.36 44.69 -7.71
C GLY A 75 -38.64 43.88 -7.59
N SER A 76 -39.79 44.47 -7.91
CA SER A 76 -41.13 43.88 -7.75
C SER A 76 -41.58 43.06 -8.97
N GLY A 77 -42.34 41.98 -8.72
CA GLY A 77 -43.04 41.23 -9.77
C GLY A 77 -43.13 39.74 -9.45
N GLY A 78 -44.33 39.23 -9.13
CA GLY A 78 -44.53 37.83 -8.74
C GLY A 78 -45.03 36.94 -9.88
N ALA A 79 -44.61 35.68 -9.89
CA ALA A 79 -45.32 34.56 -10.51
C ALA A 79 -44.91 33.22 -9.88
N GLN A 80 -45.85 32.28 -9.85
CA GLN A 80 -45.87 30.99 -9.18
C GLN A 80 -44.79 29.99 -9.65
N GLY A 81 -44.44 29.01 -8.80
CA GLY A 81 -44.21 27.63 -9.29
C GLY A 81 -43.10 26.77 -8.65
N ASN A 82 -43.45 26.00 -7.62
CA ASN A 82 -42.85 24.70 -7.23
C ASN A 82 -41.35 24.62 -6.85
N SER A 83 -41.08 24.74 -5.54
CA SER A 83 -39.95 24.07 -4.89
C SER A 83 -40.39 22.75 -4.23
N TRP A 84 -39.61 21.69 -4.39
CA TRP A 84 -39.81 20.38 -3.71
C TRP A 84 -38.46 19.84 -3.20
N ILE A 85 -37.82 20.55 -2.24
CA ILE A 85 -36.68 20.03 -1.47
C ILE A 85 -36.82 20.48 0.00
N THR A 86 -37.68 19.80 0.77
CA THR A 86 -37.55 19.62 2.23
C THR A 86 -38.61 18.67 2.79
N TYR A 87 -38.26 17.39 2.98
CA TYR A 87 -38.92 16.51 3.96
C TYR A 87 -37.92 15.47 4.49
N VAL A 88 -38.16 14.97 5.71
CA VAL A 88 -37.42 13.90 6.42
C VAL A 88 -36.06 14.27 7.07
N VAL A 89 -36.06 15.19 8.05
CA VAL A 89 -35.12 15.14 9.22
C VAL A 89 -35.80 15.60 10.53
N GLN A 90 -37.07 15.24 10.78
CA GLN A 90 -37.77 15.70 11.99
C GLN A 90 -38.71 14.64 12.60
N ALA A 91 -38.18 13.47 12.93
CA ALA A 91 -38.94 12.36 13.51
C ALA A 91 -38.24 11.58 14.65
N ILE A 92 -37.06 12.01 15.13
CA ILE A 92 -36.29 11.24 16.13
C ILE A 92 -35.89 12.05 17.38
N PHE A 93 -35.83 13.39 17.35
CA PHE A 93 -35.44 14.18 18.54
C PHE A 93 -36.31 15.43 18.78
N GLY A 94 -37.12 15.34 19.84
CA GLY A 94 -37.93 16.42 20.42
C GLY A 94 -39.20 15.85 21.05
N SER A 95 -39.66 16.27 22.23
CA SER A 95 -39.03 17.10 23.27
C SER A 95 -39.77 16.84 24.59
N GLN A 96 -39.09 16.84 25.74
CA GLN A 96 -39.78 16.89 27.03
C GLN A 96 -39.84 18.33 27.54
N SER A 97 -41.06 18.82 27.87
CA SER A 97 -41.40 19.49 29.13
C SER A 97 -42.63 20.40 28.99
N THR A 98 -43.79 20.01 29.55
CA THR A 98 -44.50 20.73 30.65
C THR A 98 -45.98 20.32 30.81
N ARG A 99 -46.30 19.96 32.05
CA ARG A 99 -47.56 19.99 32.85
C ARG A 99 -48.98 20.01 32.22
N ASN A 100 -49.80 19.12 32.79
CA ASN A 100 -51.28 18.93 32.84
C ASN A 100 -52.01 20.14 33.55
N PRO A 101 -53.37 20.18 33.78
CA PRO A 101 -54.46 19.23 33.43
C PRO A 101 -55.84 19.82 32.99
N SER A 102 -56.77 18.97 32.49
CA SER A 102 -58.11 18.70 33.09
C SER A 102 -59.13 18.00 32.17
N MET A 103 -59.85 17.01 32.74
CA MET A 103 -61.27 16.56 32.54
C MET A 103 -61.93 16.53 31.13
N THR A 104 -62.81 15.58 30.74
CA THR A 104 -63.37 14.32 31.30
C THR A 104 -64.12 13.53 30.19
N LYS A 105 -64.48 12.26 30.47
CA LYS A 105 -65.45 11.37 29.78
C LYS A 105 -64.94 10.53 28.59
N SER A 106 -65.31 9.24 28.66
CA SER A 106 -65.28 8.19 27.63
C SER A 106 -66.72 7.60 27.57
N PRO A 107 -67.07 6.55 26.77
CA PRO A 107 -66.22 5.70 25.91
C PRO A 107 -66.78 5.42 24.49
N VAL A 108 -66.13 4.44 23.84
CA VAL A 108 -66.52 3.62 22.67
C VAL A 108 -65.83 4.01 21.34
N GLY A 109 -65.06 3.07 20.78
CA GLY A 109 -64.60 3.12 19.38
C GLY A 109 -63.11 2.81 19.13
N THR A 110 -62.73 1.53 19.18
CA THR A 110 -61.54 0.92 18.51
C THR A 110 -60.13 1.50 18.78
N ALA A 111 -59.27 0.70 19.41
CA ALA A 111 -57.89 1.06 19.76
C ALA A 111 -56.86 0.79 18.63
N ARG A 112 -55.80 1.61 18.60
CA ARG A 112 -54.61 1.44 17.76
C ARG A 112 -53.59 0.49 18.40
N LEU A 113 -53.02 -0.38 17.56
CA LEU A 113 -51.58 -0.55 17.34
C LEU A 113 -50.60 0.05 18.40
N ALA A 114 -50.19 -0.76 19.38
CA ALA A 114 -48.91 -0.63 20.10
C ALA A 114 -48.62 -1.89 20.95
N GLY A 115 -47.39 -2.42 20.92
CA GLY A 115 -46.93 -3.40 21.91
C GLY A 115 -46.25 -4.69 21.38
N MET A 116 -45.06 -4.58 20.77
CA MET A 116 -44.11 -5.70 20.66
C MET A 116 -42.69 -5.26 21.01
N LEU A 117 -42.44 -5.06 22.30
CA LEU A 117 -41.11 -5.09 22.89
C LEU A 117 -41.23 -5.70 24.30
N GLY A 118 -40.69 -6.91 24.49
CA GLY A 118 -40.52 -7.53 25.81
C GLY A 118 -41.42 -8.73 26.12
N ALA A 119 -41.08 -9.91 25.59
CA ALA A 119 -41.20 -11.20 26.29
C ALA A 119 -40.50 -12.32 25.49
N CYS A 120 -39.64 -13.09 26.17
CA CYS A 120 -39.52 -14.55 26.14
C CYS A 120 -38.09 -15.01 26.49
N LEU A 121 -37.88 -15.20 27.80
CA LEU A 121 -36.85 -16.08 28.34
C LEU A 121 -37.60 -17.16 29.16
N ILE A 122 -37.14 -18.41 29.08
CA ILE A 122 -37.53 -19.56 29.94
C ILE A 122 -38.91 -20.21 29.65
N VAL A 123 -38.92 -21.19 28.73
CA VAL A 123 -39.43 -22.59 28.89
C VAL A 123 -38.62 -23.44 27.89
N GLY A 124 -38.13 -24.65 28.14
CA GLY A 124 -38.07 -25.48 29.35
C GLY A 124 -37.20 -26.72 29.07
N PHE A 125 -36.64 -27.34 30.11
CA PHE A 125 -35.69 -28.46 30.00
C PHE A 125 -36.44 -29.80 29.79
N ALA A 126 -36.29 -30.46 28.63
CA ALA A 126 -36.59 -31.89 28.45
C ALA A 126 -36.02 -32.40 27.11
N GLY A 127 -35.09 -33.36 27.12
CA GLY A 127 -34.56 -33.96 25.89
C GLY A 127 -33.11 -34.44 25.92
N VAL A 128 -32.71 -35.23 26.93
CA VAL A 128 -31.43 -35.95 26.88
C VAL A 128 -31.63 -37.28 26.15
N THR A 129 -31.29 -37.33 24.87
CA THR A 129 -30.94 -38.57 24.15
C THR A 129 -29.82 -38.30 23.14
N ALA A 130 -28.95 -39.31 22.98
CA ALA A 130 -27.64 -39.23 22.33
C ALA A 130 -27.56 -38.50 20.98
N VAL A 131 -26.69 -37.48 20.90
CA VAL A 131 -26.15 -36.97 19.63
C VAL A 131 -24.89 -37.77 19.29
N ARG A 132 -24.95 -38.53 18.18
CA ARG A 132 -23.78 -39.14 17.54
C ARG A 132 -22.91 -38.04 16.91
N SER A 133 -21.61 -38.28 16.85
CA SER A 133 -20.63 -37.37 16.29
C SER A 133 -20.68 -37.37 14.76
N ASP A 134 -21.45 -36.46 14.17
CA ASP A 134 -21.35 -36.10 12.75
C ASP A 134 -20.59 -34.79 12.57
N ALA A 135 -19.69 -34.75 11.59
CA ALA A 135 -18.70 -33.69 11.44
C ALA A 135 -19.33 -32.36 10.97
N ILE A 136 -18.91 -31.26 11.61
CA ILE A 136 -19.23 -29.90 11.15
C ILE A 136 -18.51 -29.69 9.81
N HIS A 137 -19.29 -29.62 8.73
CA HIS A 137 -18.79 -29.42 7.37
C HIS A 137 -18.29 -27.98 7.20
N VAL A 138 -17.00 -27.79 6.90
CA VAL A 138 -16.41 -26.49 6.59
C VAL A 138 -16.66 -26.16 5.11
N PRO A 139 -17.45 -25.13 4.76
CA PRO A 139 -17.71 -24.79 3.37
C PRO A 139 -16.55 -23.96 2.80
N GLY A 140 -15.61 -24.61 2.09
CA GLY A 140 -14.42 -23.93 1.54
C GLY A 140 -13.96 -24.34 0.14
N THR A 141 -14.42 -25.46 -0.41
CA THR A 141 -13.90 -26.01 -1.69
C THR A 141 -14.72 -25.59 -2.91
N ARG A 142 -16.03 -25.85 -2.91
CA ARG A 142 -16.90 -25.66 -4.10
C ARG A 142 -16.93 -24.24 -4.67
N THR A 143 -16.73 -23.20 -3.85
CA THR A 143 -16.62 -21.81 -4.31
C THR A 143 -15.28 -21.51 -5.00
N MET A 144 -14.20 -22.14 -4.56
CA MET A 144 -12.85 -21.96 -5.13
C MET A 144 -12.68 -22.67 -6.49
N ASP A 145 -13.28 -23.84 -6.65
CA ASP A 145 -13.30 -24.57 -7.92
C ASP A 145 -14.06 -23.78 -9.02
N ALA A 146 -15.15 -23.11 -8.64
CA ALA A 146 -15.93 -22.23 -9.51
C ALA A 146 -15.19 -20.93 -9.90
N ILE A 147 -14.30 -20.43 -9.03
CA ILE A 147 -13.40 -19.32 -9.34
C ILE A 147 -12.33 -19.78 -10.36
N SER A 148 -11.72 -20.96 -10.15
CA SER A 148 -10.72 -21.55 -11.05
C SER A 148 -11.25 -21.84 -12.46
N SER A 149 -12.51 -22.26 -12.61
CA SER A 149 -13.12 -22.47 -13.93
C SER A 149 -13.40 -21.15 -14.66
N ARG A 150 -13.82 -20.10 -13.94
CA ARG A 150 -14.14 -18.79 -14.52
C ARG A 150 -12.88 -18.00 -14.95
N ILE A 151 -11.78 -18.12 -14.21
CA ILE A 151 -10.50 -17.45 -14.52
C ILE A 151 -9.88 -17.98 -15.83
N ARG A 152 -9.96 -19.29 -16.09
CA ARG A 152 -9.37 -19.93 -17.28
C ARG A 152 -9.89 -19.39 -18.62
N GLY A 153 -11.08 -18.78 -18.65
CA GLY A 153 -11.63 -18.14 -19.85
C GLY A 153 -10.97 -16.79 -20.21
N SER A 154 -10.47 -16.06 -19.20
CA SER A 154 -9.97 -14.68 -19.35
C SER A 154 -8.48 -14.58 -19.67
N PHE A 155 -7.72 -15.67 -19.49
CA PHE A 155 -6.25 -15.62 -19.43
C PHE A 155 -5.50 -15.81 -20.76
N ARG A 156 -6.17 -16.32 -21.81
CA ARG A 156 -5.54 -16.66 -23.11
C ARG A 156 -4.88 -15.49 -23.86
N SER A 157 -5.08 -14.25 -23.42
CA SER A 157 -4.47 -13.04 -24.01
C SER A 157 -3.32 -12.45 -23.19
N ALA A 158 -3.06 -12.92 -21.96
CA ALA A 158 -2.06 -12.35 -21.06
C ALA A 158 -0.75 -13.17 -20.99
N GLU A 159 -0.79 -14.43 -21.42
CA GLU A 159 0.30 -15.41 -21.28
C GLU A 159 1.48 -15.17 -22.23
N ALA A 160 1.28 -14.39 -23.31
CA ALA A 160 2.25 -14.19 -24.40
C ALA A 160 3.48 -13.34 -24.06
N SER A 161 3.53 -12.71 -22.87
CA SER A 161 4.54 -11.68 -22.54
C SER A 161 5.22 -11.85 -21.17
N TYR A 162 4.78 -12.81 -20.34
CA TYR A 162 5.25 -12.92 -18.96
C TYR A 162 6.53 -13.76 -18.86
N VAL A 163 7.65 -13.10 -18.57
CA VAL A 163 8.87 -13.75 -18.10
C VAL A 163 8.80 -13.79 -16.57
N PRO A 164 8.76 -14.96 -15.92
CA PRO A 164 8.80 -15.02 -14.46
C PRO A 164 10.15 -14.47 -13.95
N PRO A 165 10.18 -13.76 -12.81
CA PRO A 165 11.44 -13.40 -12.17
C PRO A 165 12.26 -14.69 -11.92
N PRO A 166 13.58 -14.65 -12.08
CA PRO A 166 14.40 -15.85 -12.04
C PRO A 166 14.23 -16.57 -10.70
N SER A 167 13.77 -17.83 -10.75
CA SER A 167 13.80 -18.71 -9.58
C SER A 167 15.21 -18.73 -8.99
N ALA A 168 15.31 -18.58 -7.67
CA ALA A 168 16.58 -18.56 -6.96
C ALA A 168 17.45 -19.74 -7.41
N ARG A 169 18.58 -19.44 -8.06
CA ARG A 169 19.57 -20.47 -8.41
C ARG A 169 20.12 -21.00 -7.09
N THR A 170 20.03 -22.32 -6.89
CA THR A 170 20.72 -23.00 -5.79
C THR A 170 22.19 -22.58 -5.80
N PRO A 171 22.74 -22.08 -4.68
CA PRO A 171 24.11 -21.61 -4.67
C PRO A 171 25.07 -22.80 -4.82
N SER A 172 25.75 -22.88 -5.95
CA SER A 172 26.94 -23.72 -6.08
C SER A 172 27.98 -23.24 -5.08
N LYS A 173 28.40 -24.12 -4.17
CA LYS A 173 29.48 -23.84 -3.21
C LYS A 173 30.76 -23.49 -3.96
N VAL A 174 31.09 -22.20 -4.02
CA VAL A 174 32.47 -21.77 -4.27
C VAL A 174 33.23 -21.94 -2.95
N VAL A 175 34.25 -22.78 -2.97
CA VAL A 175 35.18 -22.93 -1.85
C VAL A 175 36.13 -21.73 -1.89
N ASN A 176 36.10 -20.91 -0.84
CA ASN A 176 37.05 -19.82 -0.68
C ASN A 176 38.41 -20.39 -0.25
N GLU A 177 39.33 -20.56 -1.20
CA GLU A 177 40.76 -20.58 -0.86
C GLU A 177 41.22 -19.14 -0.62
N ALA A 178 41.84 -18.92 0.54
CA ALA A 178 42.34 -17.61 0.94
C ALA A 178 43.59 -17.25 0.12
N ASN A 179 43.73 -15.98 -0.26
CA ASN A 179 45.02 -15.44 -0.67
C ASN A 179 45.21 -13.96 -0.31
N SER A 180 46.48 -13.59 -0.21
CA SER A 180 47.04 -12.43 0.51
C SER A 180 46.70 -11.04 -0.09
N PRO A 181 46.98 -9.93 0.64
CA PRO A 181 46.69 -8.57 0.16
C PRO A 181 47.56 -8.20 -1.05
N VAL A 182 46.95 -7.62 -2.07
CA VAL A 182 47.63 -6.98 -3.20
C VAL A 182 47.72 -5.49 -2.93
N GLU A 183 48.93 -4.93 -2.86
CA GLU A 183 49.13 -3.48 -2.77
C GLU A 183 48.75 -2.80 -4.11
N PRO A 184 48.17 -1.58 -4.07
CA PRO A 184 47.73 -0.89 -5.27
C PRO A 184 48.93 -0.34 -6.07
N ASN A 185 49.15 -0.90 -7.27
CA ASN A 185 50.08 -0.35 -8.25
C ASN A 185 49.65 1.07 -8.65
N ARG A 186 50.55 2.07 -8.52
CA ARG A 186 50.23 3.50 -8.69
C ARG A 186 50.53 4.07 -10.07
N ASP A 187 51.15 3.30 -10.97
CA ASP A 187 51.62 3.79 -12.27
C ASP A 187 50.95 3.06 -13.45
N ALA A 188 49.66 3.33 -13.66
CA ALA A 188 48.97 3.06 -14.91
C ALA A 188 48.44 4.40 -15.48
N PRO A 189 48.81 4.82 -16.70
CA PRO A 189 48.32 6.06 -17.26
C PRO A 189 46.82 5.96 -17.54
N GLU A 190 46.05 6.80 -16.87
CA GLU A 190 44.60 6.92 -17.03
C GLU A 190 44.28 7.48 -18.42
N THR A 191 43.90 6.62 -19.36
CA THR A 191 43.34 7.05 -20.64
C THR A 191 41.96 7.65 -20.41
N GLU A 192 41.92 8.97 -20.19
CA GLU A 192 40.68 9.75 -20.18
C GLU A 192 39.89 9.50 -21.47
N VAL A 193 38.70 8.92 -21.34
CA VAL A 193 37.71 8.89 -22.42
C VAL A 193 37.01 10.26 -22.43
N PRO A 194 37.03 11.03 -23.54
CA PRO A 194 36.39 12.34 -23.60
C PRO A 194 34.85 12.26 -23.57
N GLY A 195 34.28 12.01 -22.40
CA GLY A 195 32.85 12.09 -22.13
C GLY A 195 32.40 13.54 -22.07
N ALA A 196 31.99 14.11 -23.21
CA ALA A 196 31.39 15.44 -23.25
C ALA A 196 30.14 15.47 -22.36
N SER A 197 30.24 16.08 -21.17
CA SER A 197 29.11 16.19 -20.26
C SER A 197 28.03 17.07 -20.88
N LEU A 198 26.76 16.65 -20.77
CA LEU A 198 25.65 17.42 -21.32
C LEU A 198 25.65 18.84 -20.71
N PRO A 199 25.49 19.91 -21.52
CA PRO A 199 25.49 21.28 -21.02
C PRO A 199 24.44 21.45 -19.91
N PRO A 200 24.63 22.34 -18.92
CA PRO A 200 23.68 22.52 -17.83
C PRO A 200 22.29 22.87 -18.39
N PRO A 201 21.20 22.37 -17.78
CA PRO A 201 19.84 22.72 -18.20
C PRO A 201 19.60 24.23 -17.98
N PRO A 202 18.65 24.85 -18.71
CA PRO A 202 18.29 26.26 -18.51
C PRO A 202 17.79 26.50 -17.06
N PRO A 203 17.80 27.75 -16.55
CA PRO A 203 17.40 28.04 -15.17
C PRO A 203 15.92 27.75 -14.87
N SER A 204 15.08 27.66 -15.90
CA SER A 204 13.68 27.23 -15.79
C SER A 204 13.21 26.57 -17.08
N ALA A 205 12.20 25.71 -16.96
CA ALA A 205 11.51 25.11 -18.10
C ALA A 205 10.04 24.82 -17.75
N ARG A 206 9.19 24.75 -18.78
CA ARG A 206 7.75 24.55 -18.58
C ARG A 206 7.09 23.83 -19.75
N ILE A 207 6.30 22.81 -19.42
CA ILE A 207 5.49 22.01 -20.33
C ILE A 207 4.02 22.40 -20.14
N GLY A 208 3.29 22.55 -21.25
CA GLY A 208 1.85 22.82 -21.23
C GLY A 208 1.25 23.11 -22.60
N PRO A 209 -0.08 23.25 -22.70
CA PRO A 209 -1.05 23.11 -21.60
C PRO A 209 -1.17 21.66 -21.09
N VAL A 210 -1.70 21.51 -19.88
CA VAL A 210 -1.98 20.22 -19.23
C VAL A 210 -3.44 20.25 -18.80
N THR A 211 -4.19 19.20 -19.10
CA THR A 211 -5.55 19.00 -18.58
C THR A 211 -5.45 18.38 -17.20
N HIS A 212 -5.84 19.13 -16.15
CA HIS A 212 -5.88 18.61 -14.79
C HIS A 212 -7.01 17.59 -14.61
N VAL A 213 -6.76 16.54 -13.82
CA VAL A 213 -7.72 15.47 -13.53
C VAL A 213 -7.72 15.18 -12.02
N TRP A 214 -8.84 15.46 -11.36
CA TRP A 214 -9.09 15.05 -9.97
C TRP A 214 -9.28 13.53 -9.88
N GLN A 215 -8.55 12.86 -8.99
CA GLN A 215 -8.72 11.42 -8.79
C GLN A 215 -10.07 11.09 -8.16
N THR A 216 -10.68 9.99 -8.59
CA THR A 216 -11.68 9.30 -7.79
C THR A 216 -11.00 8.36 -6.78
N TRP A 217 -11.78 7.53 -6.08
CA TRP A 217 -11.27 6.58 -5.09
C TRP A 217 -10.11 5.72 -5.62
N ASN A 218 -8.98 5.69 -4.90
CA ASN A 218 -7.75 4.95 -5.21
C ASN A 218 -7.21 5.11 -6.64
N ASN A 219 -7.41 6.27 -7.28
CA ASN A 219 -7.05 6.48 -8.69
C ASN A 219 -5.98 7.57 -8.92
N CYS A 220 -5.03 7.75 -7.99
CA CYS A 220 -3.90 8.66 -8.17
C CYS A 220 -3.11 8.34 -9.45
N GLY A 221 -2.70 7.08 -9.67
CA GLY A 221 -2.01 6.62 -10.88
C GLY A 221 -2.82 6.87 -12.17
N PRO A 222 -4.06 6.33 -12.29
CA PRO A 222 -4.93 6.57 -13.44
C PRO A 222 -5.17 8.05 -13.76
N ALA A 223 -5.38 8.90 -12.75
CA ALA A 223 -5.52 10.34 -12.95
C ALA A 223 -4.20 10.96 -13.45
N THR A 224 -3.09 10.69 -12.76
CA THR A 224 -1.78 11.28 -13.06
C THR A 224 -1.25 10.87 -14.45
N VAL A 225 -1.45 9.63 -14.90
CA VAL A 225 -1.09 9.25 -16.27
C VAL A 225 -1.99 9.93 -17.30
N THR A 226 -3.29 10.11 -17.06
CA THR A 226 -4.14 10.89 -18.00
C THR A 226 -3.74 12.36 -18.08
N MET A 227 -3.32 12.98 -16.97
CA MET A 227 -2.72 14.32 -17.00
C MET A 227 -1.43 14.31 -17.83
N ALA A 228 -0.57 13.30 -17.69
CA ALA A 228 0.69 13.18 -18.43
C ALA A 228 0.45 13.04 -19.95
N LEU A 229 -0.58 12.30 -20.36
CA LEU A 229 -0.95 12.15 -21.76
C LEU A 229 -1.47 13.45 -22.38
N SER A 230 -2.08 14.34 -21.58
CA SER A 230 -2.64 15.60 -22.08
C SER A 230 -1.59 16.57 -22.66
N THR A 231 -0.33 16.50 -22.21
CA THR A 231 0.77 17.29 -22.80
C THR A 231 1.08 16.91 -24.24
N PHE A 232 0.65 15.72 -24.67
CA PHE A 232 0.77 15.23 -26.05
C PHE A 232 -0.50 15.51 -26.88
N GLY A 233 -1.45 16.30 -26.35
CA GLY A 233 -2.73 16.60 -26.98
C GLY A 233 -3.77 15.49 -26.85
N ARG A 234 -3.61 14.54 -25.91
CA ARG A 234 -4.52 13.40 -25.73
C ARG A 234 -5.56 13.68 -24.64
N ALA A 235 -6.83 13.68 -25.02
CA ALA A 235 -7.97 13.91 -24.12
C ALA A 235 -8.55 12.58 -23.60
N GLU A 236 -7.73 11.80 -22.90
CA GLU A 236 -8.18 10.52 -22.34
C GLU A 236 -8.83 10.66 -20.97
N SER A 237 -9.90 9.89 -20.72
CA SER A 237 -10.60 9.92 -19.44
C SER A 237 -9.95 9.01 -18.40
N GLN A 238 -10.02 9.42 -17.14
CA GLN A 238 -9.62 8.58 -16.00
C GLN A 238 -10.36 7.24 -15.99
N ALA A 239 -11.62 7.19 -16.46
CA ALA A 239 -12.38 5.95 -16.57
C ALA A 239 -11.77 4.96 -17.59
N ALA A 240 -11.26 5.46 -18.73
CA ALA A 240 -10.52 4.64 -19.68
C ALA A 240 -9.20 4.13 -19.09
N ALA A 241 -8.53 4.94 -18.26
CA ALA A 241 -7.34 4.53 -17.53
C ALA A 241 -7.62 3.43 -16.51
N VAL A 242 -8.66 3.60 -15.68
CA VAL A 242 -9.11 2.60 -14.69
C VAL A 242 -9.44 1.27 -15.35
N ASN A 243 -10.18 1.24 -16.47
CA ASN A 243 -10.58 0.00 -17.13
C ASN A 243 -9.40 -0.84 -17.67
N PHE A 244 -8.28 -0.18 -17.99
CA PHE A 244 -7.04 -0.83 -18.41
C PHE A 244 -6.22 -1.29 -17.19
N LEU A 245 -5.92 -0.34 -16.31
CA LEU A 245 -4.99 -0.50 -15.19
C LEU A 245 -5.56 -1.40 -14.09
N LYS A 246 -6.85 -1.25 -13.75
CA LYS A 246 -7.43 -1.84 -12.55
C LYS A 246 -8.41 -2.96 -12.92
N THR A 247 -8.34 -4.08 -12.21
CA THR A 247 -9.30 -5.18 -12.36
C THR A 247 -10.37 -5.21 -11.28
N SER A 248 -10.10 -4.53 -10.16
CA SER A 248 -11.02 -4.28 -9.06
C SER A 248 -11.16 -2.78 -8.81
N LYS A 249 -12.31 -2.36 -8.29
CA LYS A 249 -12.53 -0.99 -7.81
C LYS A 249 -11.80 -0.71 -6.49
N ASP A 250 -11.52 -1.76 -5.71
CA ASP A 250 -10.97 -1.70 -4.35
C ASP A 250 -9.45 -1.91 -4.32
N ASP A 251 -8.85 -2.23 -5.48
CA ASP A 251 -7.42 -2.11 -5.76
C ASP A 251 -6.92 -0.72 -5.31
N LYS A 252 -5.77 -0.72 -4.61
CA LYS A 252 -5.22 0.41 -3.84
C LYS A 252 -3.90 0.93 -4.40
N ASN A 253 -3.27 0.19 -5.30
CA ASN A 253 -1.98 0.52 -5.88
C ASN A 253 -1.99 0.22 -7.37
N VAL A 254 -1.54 1.17 -8.18
CA VAL A 254 -1.22 0.89 -9.58
C VAL A 254 0.29 0.95 -9.70
N ASP A 255 0.89 -0.18 -10.04
CA ASP A 255 2.34 -0.33 -10.06
C ASP A 255 2.97 0.55 -11.17
N PRO A 256 4.19 1.10 -10.99
CA PRO A 256 4.86 1.88 -12.02
C PRO A 256 4.92 1.21 -13.40
N SER A 257 5.08 -0.12 -13.44
CA SER A 257 5.10 -0.90 -14.70
C SER A 257 3.75 -0.93 -15.42
N GLU A 258 2.63 -0.79 -14.70
CA GLU A 258 1.29 -0.69 -15.28
C GLU A 258 1.06 0.68 -15.92
N LEU A 259 1.53 1.76 -15.27
CA LEU A 259 1.52 3.11 -15.86
C LEU A 259 2.37 3.19 -17.13
N VAL A 260 3.55 2.56 -17.12
CA VAL A 260 4.41 2.38 -18.31
C VAL A 260 3.67 1.62 -19.41
N SER A 261 3.05 0.49 -19.08
CA SER A 261 2.29 -0.34 -20.02
C SER A 261 1.10 0.41 -20.63
N TYR A 262 0.40 1.22 -19.82
CA TYR A 262 -0.70 2.07 -20.26
C TYR A 262 -0.25 3.10 -21.30
N ALA A 263 0.84 3.80 -21.04
CA ALA A 263 1.42 4.79 -21.97
C ALA A 263 1.94 4.14 -23.26
N ARG A 264 2.63 2.99 -23.14
CA ARG A 264 3.12 2.20 -24.29
C ARG A 264 1.98 1.71 -25.19
N ALA A 265 0.88 1.24 -24.61
CA ALA A 265 -0.33 0.86 -25.35
C ALA A 265 -1.00 2.00 -26.15
N ARG A 266 -0.53 3.25 -25.98
CA ARG A 266 -1.00 4.44 -26.70
C ARG A 266 -0.02 4.96 -27.74
N GLY A 267 1.12 4.30 -27.95
CA GLY A 267 2.14 4.73 -28.91
C GLY A 267 3.01 5.88 -28.41
N LEU A 268 3.14 6.02 -27.09
CA LEU A 268 4.21 6.80 -26.46
C LEU A 268 5.21 5.82 -25.83
N ASN A 269 6.43 6.28 -25.59
CA ASN A 269 7.38 5.55 -24.77
C ASN A 269 7.26 6.02 -23.32
N ALA A 270 7.54 5.09 -22.41
CA ALA A 270 7.59 5.30 -20.97
C ALA A 270 8.52 4.24 -20.39
N ASP A 271 9.26 4.57 -19.35
CA ASP A 271 10.17 3.67 -18.64
C ASP A 271 10.05 3.89 -17.14
N TRP A 272 9.98 2.83 -16.34
CA TRP A 272 10.12 2.97 -14.89
C TRP A 272 11.60 3.10 -14.55
N ARG A 273 11.94 3.99 -13.62
CA ARG A 273 13.31 4.33 -13.25
C ARG A 273 13.38 4.66 -11.77
N VAL A 274 14.49 4.29 -11.12
CA VAL A 274 14.82 4.61 -9.73
C VAL A 274 16.15 5.36 -9.63
N GLY A 275 16.47 5.92 -8.46
CA GLY A 275 17.73 6.64 -8.24
C GLY A 275 17.86 7.89 -9.12
N GLY A 276 16.75 8.57 -9.39
CA GLY A 276 16.77 9.89 -10.03
C GLY A 276 17.35 10.96 -9.10
N ASP A 277 17.68 12.10 -9.68
CA ASP A 277 18.07 13.31 -8.95
C ASP A 277 17.42 14.56 -9.59
N LEU A 278 17.61 15.72 -8.94
CA LEU A 278 17.05 16.99 -9.41
C LEU A 278 17.59 17.40 -10.78
N VAL A 279 18.83 17.05 -11.12
CA VAL A 279 19.46 17.39 -12.41
C VAL A 279 18.85 16.55 -13.53
N ILE A 280 18.66 15.24 -13.31
CA ILE A 280 17.96 14.34 -14.23
C ILE A 280 16.54 14.86 -14.50
N LEU A 281 15.78 15.18 -13.46
CA LEU A 281 14.41 15.70 -13.60
C LEU A 281 14.37 17.04 -14.37
N LYS A 282 15.24 17.99 -14.02
CA LYS A 282 15.33 19.28 -14.73
C LYS A 282 15.67 19.10 -16.21
N ARG A 283 16.63 18.23 -16.54
CA ARG A 283 17.03 17.93 -17.92
C ARG A 283 15.88 17.33 -18.73
N LEU A 284 15.14 16.36 -18.19
CA LEU A 284 13.96 15.80 -18.86
C LEU A 284 12.89 16.88 -19.11
N LEU A 285 12.61 17.71 -18.10
CA LEU A 285 11.62 18.79 -18.22
C LEU A 285 12.03 19.87 -19.22
N ALA A 286 13.32 20.16 -19.36
CA ALA A 286 13.86 21.08 -20.37
C ALA A 286 13.68 20.54 -21.80
N GLU A 287 13.81 19.22 -22.00
CA GLU A 287 13.53 18.52 -23.27
C GLU A 287 12.02 18.34 -23.56
N SER A 288 11.15 19.04 -22.82
CA SER A 288 9.69 18.92 -22.89
C SER A 288 9.17 17.49 -22.65
N ILE A 289 9.85 16.74 -21.77
CA ILE A 289 9.47 15.39 -21.35
C ILE A 289 8.79 15.48 -19.97
N PRO A 290 7.46 15.31 -19.86
CA PRO A 290 6.79 15.27 -18.57
C PRO A 290 7.20 14.01 -17.81
N VAL A 291 7.28 14.13 -16.48
CA VAL A 291 7.76 13.05 -15.62
C VAL A 291 6.73 12.76 -14.53
N ILE A 292 6.20 11.53 -14.50
CA ILE A 292 5.43 11.04 -13.36
C ILE A 292 6.42 10.64 -12.26
N VAL A 293 6.16 11.01 -11.02
CA VAL A 293 6.98 10.66 -9.85
C VAL A 293 6.10 10.13 -8.74
N GLU A 294 6.62 9.17 -7.98
CA GLU A 294 5.93 8.61 -6.81
C GLU A 294 6.53 9.16 -5.53
N VAL A 295 5.69 9.68 -4.63
CA VAL A 295 6.12 10.40 -3.43
C VAL A 295 5.40 9.89 -2.19
N GLY A 296 6.09 9.95 -1.04
CA GLY A 296 5.45 9.81 0.26
C GLY A 296 4.54 11.00 0.54
N PHE A 297 3.28 10.73 0.90
CA PHE A 297 2.27 11.78 1.03
C PHE A 297 1.39 11.58 2.27
N ASN A 298 1.29 12.62 3.09
CA ASN A 298 0.45 12.66 4.30
C ASN A 298 -0.62 13.73 4.11
N PRO A 299 -1.78 13.41 3.50
CA PRO A 299 -2.90 14.34 3.44
C PRO A 299 -3.50 14.56 4.83
N ASP A 300 -4.00 15.79 5.08
CA ASP A 300 -4.50 16.19 6.39
C ASP A 300 -5.52 15.20 6.98
N GLY A 301 -5.30 14.81 8.24
CA GLY A 301 -6.15 13.86 8.96
C GLY A 301 -6.09 12.40 8.48
N LYS A 302 -5.07 12.03 7.68
CA LYS A 302 -4.86 10.66 7.20
C LYS A 302 -3.41 10.20 7.42
N ASP A 303 -3.23 8.89 7.53
CA ASP A 303 -1.91 8.25 7.52
C ASP A 303 -1.19 8.41 6.18
N TRP A 304 0.14 8.35 6.23
CA TRP A 304 1.05 8.27 5.09
C TRP A 304 0.57 7.26 4.03
N MET A 305 0.72 7.64 2.77
CA MET A 305 0.46 6.80 1.60
C MET A 305 1.43 7.13 0.46
N GLY A 306 1.61 6.20 -0.48
CA GLY A 306 2.17 6.51 -1.79
C GLY A 306 1.21 7.37 -2.60
N HIS A 307 1.76 8.30 -3.38
CA HIS A 307 0.98 9.17 -4.25
C HIS A 307 1.76 9.56 -5.50
N TYR A 308 1.08 9.53 -6.65
CA TYR A 308 1.68 9.93 -7.92
C TYR A 308 1.45 11.42 -8.21
N ARG A 309 2.51 12.13 -8.57
CA ARG A 309 2.48 13.50 -9.08
C ARG A 309 3.04 13.57 -10.49
N LEU A 310 2.61 14.55 -11.27
CA LEU A 310 3.15 14.83 -12.60
C LEU A 310 3.98 16.10 -12.57
N LEU A 311 5.29 16.00 -12.77
CA LEU A 311 6.16 17.16 -12.96
C LEU A 311 6.06 17.67 -14.41
N VAL A 312 5.87 18.98 -14.54
CA VAL A 312 5.71 19.67 -15.85
C VAL A 312 6.55 20.94 -15.97
N GLY A 313 7.49 21.16 -15.06
CA GLY A 313 8.41 22.28 -15.14
C GLY A 313 9.16 22.52 -13.85
N TYR A 314 10.09 23.47 -13.89
CA TYR A 314 10.90 23.88 -12.75
C TYR A 314 11.37 25.32 -12.91
N ASP A 315 11.77 25.93 -11.81
CA ASP A 315 12.31 27.28 -11.75
C ASP A 315 13.36 27.38 -10.62
N ASP A 316 14.61 27.58 -10.98
CA ASP A 316 15.74 27.71 -10.06
C ASP A 316 15.75 29.08 -9.37
N GLY A 317 15.10 30.10 -9.94
CA GLY A 317 14.91 31.39 -9.28
C GLY A 317 13.98 31.33 -8.07
N THR A 318 13.08 30.35 -8.02
CA THR A 318 12.19 30.09 -6.86
C THR A 318 12.43 28.75 -6.17
N ALA A 319 13.45 28.00 -6.61
CA ALA A 319 13.84 26.67 -6.13
C ALA A 319 12.69 25.65 -6.08
N ARG A 320 11.87 25.60 -7.14
CA ARG A 320 10.62 24.83 -7.17
C ARG A 320 10.41 24.05 -8.46
N PHE A 321 9.90 22.83 -8.34
CA PHE A 321 9.20 22.16 -9.44
C PHE A 321 7.75 22.66 -9.54
N THR A 322 7.19 22.65 -10.75
CA THR A 322 5.74 22.65 -10.94
C THR A 322 5.25 21.21 -11.03
N ALA A 323 4.40 20.80 -10.09
CA ALA A 323 3.68 19.54 -10.14
C ALA A 323 2.18 19.74 -10.41
N TYR A 324 1.56 18.77 -11.08
CA TYR A 324 0.12 18.54 -11.08
C TYR A 324 -0.16 17.40 -10.10
N ASP A 325 -1.10 17.62 -9.19
CA ASP A 325 -1.47 16.68 -8.13
C ASP A 325 -2.97 16.39 -8.24
N SER A 326 -3.35 15.12 -8.29
CA SER A 326 -4.74 14.69 -8.51
C SER A 326 -5.59 14.68 -7.23
N TYR A 327 -5.00 14.96 -6.06
CA TYR A 327 -5.66 14.96 -4.74
C TYR A 327 -5.80 16.36 -4.12
N LEU A 328 -4.79 17.24 -4.25
CA LEU A 328 -4.73 18.53 -3.54
C LEU A 328 -5.62 19.63 -4.15
N ALA A 329 -6.75 19.96 -3.50
CA ALA A 329 -7.71 20.94 -3.99
C ALA A 329 -7.52 22.37 -3.40
N PRO A 330 -7.66 23.46 -4.18
CA PRO A 330 -7.55 23.57 -5.63
C PRO A 330 -6.31 24.40 -6.03
N GLY A 331 -5.37 23.75 -6.74
CA GLY A 331 -4.30 24.42 -7.46
C GLY A 331 -3.85 23.56 -8.62
N VAL A 332 -4.12 24.00 -9.85
CA VAL A 332 -3.74 23.26 -11.09
C VAL A 332 -2.21 23.11 -11.19
N ASN A 333 -1.46 24.02 -10.55
CA ASN A 333 -0.03 23.97 -10.37
C ASN A 333 0.27 23.94 -8.87
N VAL A 334 0.73 22.82 -8.33
CA VAL A 334 1.24 22.74 -6.96
C VAL A 334 2.76 22.99 -7.01
N PRO A 335 3.26 24.15 -6.53
CA PRO A 335 4.69 24.38 -6.45
C PRO A 335 5.31 23.46 -5.39
N GLN A 336 6.35 22.72 -5.78
CA GLN A 336 7.07 21.80 -4.91
C GLN A 336 8.49 22.35 -4.67
N PRO A 337 8.79 22.92 -3.48
CA PRO A 337 10.16 23.27 -3.11
C PRO A 337 11.09 22.06 -3.25
N TYR A 338 12.28 22.26 -3.82
CA TYR A 338 13.19 21.17 -4.18
C TYR A 338 13.56 20.24 -3.01
N ASP A 339 13.81 20.82 -1.83
CA ASP A 339 14.12 20.13 -0.59
C ASP A 339 12.94 19.29 -0.07
N LYS A 340 11.74 19.86 -0.03
CA LYS A 340 10.53 19.18 0.40
C LYS A 340 10.12 18.07 -0.58
N PHE A 341 10.29 18.34 -1.88
CA PHE A 341 10.05 17.37 -2.94
C PHE A 341 10.96 16.15 -2.78
N ASP A 342 12.27 16.36 -2.67
CA ASP A 342 13.23 15.26 -2.58
C ASP A 342 13.03 14.43 -1.31
N SER A 343 12.71 15.07 -0.18
CA SER A 343 12.39 14.40 1.08
C SER A 343 11.18 13.45 0.95
N ASP A 344 10.14 13.85 0.21
CA ASP A 344 8.95 13.02 -0.06
C ASP A 344 9.25 11.92 -1.12
N TRP A 345 9.98 12.28 -2.18
CA TRP A 345 10.32 11.43 -3.33
C TRP A 345 11.29 10.30 -2.98
N ARG A 346 12.19 10.56 -2.03
CA ARG A 346 13.09 9.59 -1.42
C ARG A 346 12.36 8.39 -0.83
N ALA A 347 11.11 8.51 -0.38
CA ALA A 347 10.36 7.38 0.17
C ALA A 347 10.07 6.26 -0.86
N PHE A 348 10.28 6.52 -2.16
CA PHE A 348 10.10 5.57 -3.26
C PHE A 348 11.40 5.37 -4.05
N ASN A 349 12.56 5.38 -3.37
CA ASN A 349 13.89 5.29 -3.98
C ASN A 349 14.10 6.26 -5.15
N ARG A 350 13.50 7.46 -5.06
CA ARG A 350 13.46 8.47 -6.14
C ARG A 350 12.94 7.90 -7.47
N THR A 351 11.78 7.23 -7.41
CA THR A 351 11.09 6.63 -8.56
C THR A 351 10.52 7.68 -9.50
N PHE A 352 10.82 7.56 -10.79
CA PHE A 352 10.31 8.43 -11.85
C PHE A 352 10.00 7.67 -13.14
N ILE A 353 9.05 8.19 -13.90
CA ILE A 353 8.57 7.64 -15.17
C ILE A 353 8.49 8.80 -16.18
N PRO A 354 9.51 9.06 -16.99
CA PRO A 354 9.38 9.97 -18.12
C PRO A 354 8.38 9.39 -19.13
N ILE A 355 7.44 10.21 -19.60
CA ILE A 355 6.55 9.87 -20.72
C ILE A 355 7.01 10.68 -21.93
N PHE A 356 7.32 10.02 -23.05
CA PHE A 356 8.02 10.66 -24.18
C PHE A 356 7.59 10.10 -25.54
N ARG A 357 7.84 10.84 -26.62
CA ARG A 357 7.64 10.35 -28.00
C ARG A 357 8.79 9.40 -28.37
N PRO A 358 8.59 8.42 -29.29
CA PRO A 358 9.69 7.55 -29.76
C PRO A 358 10.94 8.30 -30.24
N ALA A 359 10.77 9.47 -30.87
CA ALA A 359 11.89 10.33 -31.31
C ALA A 359 12.74 10.90 -30.16
N GLN A 360 12.21 10.97 -28.94
CA GLN A 360 12.94 11.46 -27.74
C GLN A 360 13.70 10.33 -27.02
N ALA A 361 13.65 9.07 -27.49
CA ALA A 361 14.28 7.95 -26.78
C ALA A 361 15.79 8.12 -26.58
N ALA A 362 16.52 8.61 -27.59
CA ALA A 362 17.96 8.84 -27.49
C ALA A 362 18.33 9.88 -26.42
N VAL A 363 17.55 10.96 -26.29
CA VAL A 363 17.82 12.01 -25.29
C VAL A 363 17.42 11.57 -23.87
N VAL A 364 16.38 10.76 -23.71
CA VAL A 364 16.07 10.10 -22.40
C VAL A 364 17.22 9.20 -21.95
N VAL A 365 17.79 8.40 -22.86
CA VAL A 365 18.95 7.55 -22.56
C VAL A 365 20.20 8.39 -22.24
N ALA A 366 20.44 9.50 -22.96
CA ALA A 366 21.55 10.39 -22.66
C ALA A 366 21.43 11.09 -21.29
N ILE A 367 20.20 11.42 -20.84
CA ILE A 367 19.96 12.11 -19.57
C ILE A 367 19.92 11.14 -18.38
N ALA A 368 19.19 10.02 -18.50
CA ALA A 368 18.90 9.13 -17.37
C ALA A 368 19.62 7.76 -17.45
N GLY A 369 20.30 7.47 -18.56
CA GLY A 369 20.82 6.13 -18.90
C GLY A 369 19.73 5.19 -19.43
N SER A 370 20.08 3.92 -19.63
CA SER A 370 19.11 2.88 -19.96
C SER A 370 18.24 2.52 -18.75
N ALA A 371 16.94 2.29 -18.97
CA ALA A 371 15.99 1.92 -17.92
C ALA A 371 16.26 0.52 -17.36
N ASP A 372 15.96 0.32 -16.07
CA ASP A 372 16.06 -0.97 -15.36
C ASP A 372 17.39 -1.71 -15.60
N THR A 373 18.49 -0.95 -15.59
CA THR A 373 19.85 -1.46 -15.75
C THR A 373 20.64 -1.37 -14.46
N GLU A 374 21.62 -2.27 -14.30
CA GLU A 374 22.56 -2.29 -13.17
C GLU A 374 23.14 -0.90 -12.82
N PRO A 375 23.62 -0.05 -13.76
CA PRO A 375 24.06 1.31 -13.45
C PRO A 375 23.01 2.20 -12.75
N GLN A 376 21.72 2.04 -13.05
CA GLN A 376 20.64 2.77 -12.38
C GLN A 376 20.58 2.39 -10.89
N HIS A 377 20.61 1.09 -10.59
CA HIS A 377 20.56 0.58 -9.22
C HIS A 377 21.87 0.81 -8.46
N LEU A 378 23.03 0.82 -9.14
CA LEU A 378 24.30 1.24 -8.54
C LEU A 378 24.30 2.71 -8.13
N ARG A 379 23.74 3.63 -8.94
CA ARG A 379 23.58 5.05 -8.57
C ARG A 379 22.63 5.24 -7.38
N ALA A 380 21.51 4.50 -7.37
CA ALA A 380 20.56 4.50 -6.26
C ALA A 380 21.22 3.99 -4.96
N LEU A 381 21.95 2.88 -5.04
CA LEU A 381 22.71 2.31 -3.92
C LEU A 381 23.79 3.27 -3.40
N ALA A 382 24.59 3.89 -4.28
CA ALA A 382 25.61 4.86 -3.89
C ALA A 382 25.01 6.10 -3.19
N THR A 383 23.82 6.53 -3.63
CA THR A 383 23.07 7.60 -2.97
C THR A 383 22.56 7.17 -1.59
N ALA A 384 21.98 5.98 -1.46
CA ALA A 384 21.56 5.45 -0.17
C ALA A 384 22.74 5.29 0.81
N SER A 385 23.90 4.78 0.35
CA SER A 385 25.12 4.65 1.16
C SER A 385 25.63 6.00 1.69
N ARG A 386 25.58 7.07 0.87
CA ARG A 386 25.93 8.42 1.30
C ARG A 386 24.94 8.95 2.35
N GLU A 387 23.65 8.81 2.10
CA GLU A 387 22.60 9.25 3.02
C GLU A 387 22.62 8.49 4.37
N LEU A 388 23.00 7.20 4.37
CA LEU A 388 23.21 6.44 5.61
C LEU A 388 24.47 6.85 6.38
N ALA A 389 25.53 7.28 5.68
CA ALA A 389 26.71 7.84 6.34
C ALA A 389 26.42 9.20 7.01
N GLU A 390 25.50 9.99 6.43
CA GLU A 390 25.01 11.25 7.00
C GLU A 390 23.98 11.03 8.13
N ASN A 391 23.05 10.09 7.95
CA ASN A 391 22.01 9.75 8.93
C ASN A 391 21.66 8.24 8.92
N PRO A 392 22.33 7.41 9.77
CA PRO A 392 22.08 5.97 9.84
C PRO A 392 20.74 5.60 10.51
N LYS A 393 19.91 6.58 10.90
CA LYS A 393 18.61 6.36 11.54
C LYS A 393 17.42 6.60 10.60
N ASP A 394 17.66 6.85 9.31
CA ASP A 394 16.58 7.04 8.34
C ASP A 394 16.07 5.71 7.77
N ALA A 395 14.86 5.31 8.20
CA ALA A 395 14.24 4.05 7.80
C ALA A 395 14.00 3.96 6.27
N PHE A 396 13.71 5.08 5.60
CA PHE A 396 13.48 5.06 4.15
C PHE A 396 14.79 4.82 3.39
N VAL A 397 15.91 5.33 3.89
CA VAL A 397 17.21 5.16 3.22
C VAL A 397 17.69 3.71 3.34
N TRP A 398 17.54 3.08 4.51
CA TRP A 398 17.77 1.63 4.66
C TRP A 398 16.86 0.81 3.72
N PHE A 399 15.59 1.20 3.57
CA PHE A 399 14.69 0.53 2.63
C PHE A 399 15.14 0.70 1.17
N ASN A 400 15.54 1.91 0.77
CA ASN A 400 16.05 2.20 -0.57
C ASN A 400 17.35 1.45 -0.88
N GLN A 401 18.23 1.29 0.11
CA GLN A 401 19.41 0.45 0.02
C GLN A 401 19.00 -1.00 -0.27
N GLY A 402 18.06 -1.54 0.51
CA GLY A 402 17.50 -2.89 0.31
C GLY A 402 16.87 -3.08 -1.07
N MET A 403 16.05 -2.12 -1.54
CA MET A 403 15.46 -2.16 -2.89
C MET A 403 16.54 -2.21 -3.97
N SER A 404 17.57 -1.36 -3.85
CA SER A 404 18.67 -1.29 -4.82
C SER A 404 19.53 -2.55 -4.81
N LEU A 405 19.84 -3.09 -3.64
CA LEU A 405 20.57 -4.37 -3.47
C LEU A 405 19.77 -5.56 -4.01
N THR A 406 18.45 -5.58 -3.82
CA THR A 406 17.55 -6.61 -4.37
C THR A 406 17.63 -6.61 -5.90
N SER A 407 17.52 -5.44 -6.53
CA SER A 407 17.66 -5.30 -7.99
C SER A 407 19.05 -5.67 -8.53
N LEU A 408 20.09 -5.58 -7.70
CA LEU A 408 21.46 -6.01 -8.00
C LEU A 408 21.73 -7.48 -7.66
N GLY A 409 20.72 -8.25 -7.22
CA GLY A 409 20.86 -9.66 -6.83
C GLY A 409 21.65 -9.89 -5.53
N ARG A 410 21.93 -8.83 -4.75
CA ARG A 410 22.66 -8.88 -3.47
C ARG A 410 21.65 -9.10 -2.32
N THR A 411 20.92 -10.22 -2.39
CA THR A 411 19.71 -10.45 -1.60
C THR A 411 19.95 -10.61 -0.10
N ALA A 412 21.09 -11.16 0.33
CA ALA A 412 21.48 -11.23 1.75
C ALA A 412 21.63 -9.83 2.37
N GLU A 413 22.43 -8.96 1.74
CA GLU A 413 22.62 -7.57 2.18
C GLU A 413 21.32 -6.75 2.09
N ALA A 414 20.48 -7.04 1.08
CA ALA A 414 19.16 -6.44 0.96
C ALA A 414 18.25 -6.82 2.15
N ALA A 415 18.24 -8.09 2.55
CA ALA A 415 17.47 -8.58 3.69
C ALA A 415 17.92 -7.93 5.01
N GLU A 416 19.23 -7.74 5.21
CA GLU A 416 19.77 -7.00 6.37
C GLU A 416 19.35 -5.52 6.34
N SER A 417 19.41 -4.87 5.18
CA SER A 417 18.97 -3.48 5.01
C SER A 417 17.47 -3.31 5.32
N PHE A 418 16.64 -4.25 4.87
CA PHE A 418 15.21 -4.26 5.19
C PHE A 418 14.92 -4.55 6.67
N ASP A 419 15.73 -5.38 7.33
CA ASP A 419 15.61 -5.59 8.78
C ASP A 419 15.91 -4.30 9.57
N GLN A 420 16.95 -3.54 9.18
CA GLN A 420 17.23 -2.23 9.79
C GLN A 420 16.10 -1.23 9.53
N ALA A 421 15.59 -1.15 8.30
CA ALA A 421 14.47 -0.28 7.96
C ALA A 421 13.21 -0.60 8.80
N ARG A 422 12.92 -1.90 9.01
CA ARG A 422 11.81 -2.36 9.84
C ARG A 422 12.03 -2.08 11.34
N LEU A 423 13.26 -2.23 11.83
CA LEU A 423 13.64 -1.91 13.22
C LEU A 423 13.44 -0.41 13.53
N LEU A 424 13.83 0.45 12.60
CA LEU A 424 13.66 1.91 12.68
C LEU A 424 12.20 2.36 12.47
N LYS A 425 11.34 1.45 11.98
CA LYS A 425 9.91 1.61 11.64
C LYS A 425 9.66 2.44 10.39
N LEU A 426 8.96 1.82 9.45
CA LEU A 426 8.40 2.46 8.25
C LEU A 426 6.90 2.73 8.44
N PRO A 427 6.31 3.62 7.61
CA PRO A 427 4.87 3.71 7.47
C PRO A 427 4.23 2.35 7.19
N TRP A 428 3.12 2.05 7.85
CA TRP A 428 2.50 0.72 7.79
C TRP A 428 2.00 0.31 6.40
N ARG A 429 1.75 1.28 5.50
CA ARG A 429 1.38 1.06 4.09
C ARG A 429 2.56 0.91 3.14
N MET A 430 3.81 0.98 3.59
CA MET A 430 4.99 0.91 2.71
C MET A 430 4.95 -0.32 1.78
N LEU A 431 4.56 -1.47 2.35
CA LEU A 431 4.47 -2.75 1.65
C LEU A 431 3.15 -2.96 0.87
N TRP A 432 2.38 -1.89 0.65
CA TRP A 432 1.29 -1.86 -0.33
C TRP A 432 1.79 -1.43 -1.71
N TYR A 433 2.96 -0.76 -1.76
CA TYR A 433 3.51 -0.15 -2.97
C TYR A 433 4.88 -0.74 -3.34
N GLN A 434 5.66 -1.18 -2.35
CA GLN A 434 7.05 -1.61 -2.57
C GLN A 434 7.28 -3.01 -1.98
N PHE A 435 7.63 -3.96 -2.85
CA PHE A 435 7.61 -5.40 -2.55
C PHE A 435 8.98 -6.04 -2.31
N GLY A 436 10.08 -5.32 -2.52
CA GLY A 436 11.46 -5.85 -2.42
C GLY A 436 11.80 -6.67 -1.16
N PRO A 437 11.27 -6.36 0.05
CA PRO A 437 11.47 -7.23 1.21
C PRO A 437 10.96 -8.65 1.02
N PHE A 438 9.83 -8.84 0.32
CA PHE A 438 9.30 -10.17 0.03
C PHE A 438 10.23 -10.95 -0.90
N ASP A 439 10.75 -10.30 -1.95
CA ASP A 439 11.68 -10.91 -2.91
C ASP A 439 13.02 -11.28 -2.25
N ALA A 440 13.62 -10.35 -1.50
CA ALA A 440 14.88 -10.59 -0.79
C ALA A 440 14.74 -11.69 0.27
N TYR A 441 13.68 -11.68 1.08
CA TYR A 441 13.47 -12.72 2.08
C TYR A 441 13.11 -14.09 1.47
N LEU A 442 12.43 -14.15 0.31
CA LEU A 442 12.23 -15.40 -0.41
C LEU A 442 13.55 -15.95 -0.96
N ALA A 443 14.37 -15.11 -1.59
CA ALA A 443 15.67 -15.51 -2.14
C ALA A 443 16.61 -16.09 -1.08
N GLU A 444 16.62 -15.51 0.13
CA GLU A 444 17.39 -16.00 1.28
C GLU A 444 16.70 -17.14 2.06
N GLY A 445 15.58 -17.69 1.58
CA GLY A 445 14.86 -18.77 2.26
C GLY A 445 14.25 -18.39 3.61
N ARG A 446 14.11 -17.09 3.90
CA ARG A 446 13.51 -16.52 5.13
C ARG A 446 11.98 -16.57 5.07
N LEU A 447 11.43 -17.74 4.76
CA LEU A 447 10.00 -17.96 4.47
C LEU A 447 9.08 -17.48 5.62
N ASN A 448 9.52 -17.60 6.87
CA ASN A 448 8.76 -17.11 8.03
C ASN A 448 8.64 -15.57 8.07
N ASP A 449 9.64 -14.83 7.59
CA ASP A 449 9.57 -13.37 7.51
C ASP A 449 8.59 -12.92 6.42
N VAL A 450 8.62 -13.59 5.26
CA VAL A 450 7.66 -13.40 4.16
C VAL A 450 6.23 -13.64 4.64
N LEU A 451 5.99 -14.76 5.33
CA LEU A 451 4.68 -15.08 5.92
C LEU A 451 4.27 -14.04 6.98
N THR A 452 5.20 -13.57 7.81
CA THR A 452 4.93 -12.57 8.85
C THR A 452 4.52 -11.23 8.24
N LEU A 453 5.28 -10.73 7.25
CA LEU A 453 4.95 -9.51 6.53
C LEU A 453 3.60 -9.61 5.81
N ALA A 454 3.39 -10.69 5.06
CA ALA A 454 2.15 -10.87 4.31
C ALA A 454 0.93 -10.98 5.23
N ASN A 455 1.03 -11.70 6.35
CA ASN A 455 -0.05 -11.76 7.34
C ASN A 455 -0.29 -10.42 8.03
N ALA A 456 0.74 -9.61 8.29
CA ALA A 456 0.59 -8.28 8.87
C ALA A 456 -0.16 -7.32 7.93
N ASN A 457 0.21 -7.30 6.63
CA ASN A 457 -0.53 -6.57 5.59
C ASN A 457 -1.99 -7.02 5.53
N LEU A 458 -2.21 -8.35 5.39
CA LEU A 458 -3.54 -8.94 5.21
C LEU A 458 -4.45 -8.82 6.44
N ALA A 459 -3.89 -8.60 7.64
CA ALA A 459 -4.65 -8.29 8.84
C ALA A 459 -5.20 -6.85 8.85
N GLN A 460 -4.57 -5.92 8.15
CA GLN A 460 -5.05 -4.54 7.98
C GLN A 460 -5.93 -4.38 6.73
N THR A 461 -5.67 -5.14 5.67
CA THR A 461 -6.37 -5.03 4.38
C THR A 461 -6.33 -6.38 3.66
N SER A 462 -7.48 -7.04 3.56
CA SER A 462 -7.61 -8.44 3.15
C SER A 462 -7.52 -8.68 1.64
N ASP A 463 -7.52 -7.61 0.84
CA ASP A 463 -7.62 -7.56 -0.62
C ASP A 463 -6.38 -6.90 -1.23
N LEU A 464 -5.19 -7.34 -0.80
CA LEU A 464 -3.88 -7.04 -1.40
C LEU A 464 -3.37 -8.30 -2.11
N GLU A 465 -3.40 -8.32 -3.44
CA GLU A 465 -3.05 -9.48 -4.26
C GLU A 465 -1.59 -9.92 -4.09
N GLU A 466 -0.64 -8.98 -4.03
CA GLU A 466 0.78 -9.27 -3.88
C GLU A 466 1.05 -9.91 -2.51
N SER A 467 0.39 -9.43 -1.47
CA SER A 467 0.50 -10.03 -0.13
C SER A 467 -0.05 -11.46 -0.10
N HIS A 468 -1.13 -11.77 -0.83
CA HIS A 468 -1.59 -13.16 -0.99
C HIS A 468 -0.64 -14.00 -1.85
N PHE A 469 -0.05 -13.41 -2.89
CA PHE A 469 0.90 -14.04 -3.81
C PHE A 469 2.22 -14.41 -3.11
N PHE A 470 2.88 -13.48 -2.43
CA PHE A 470 4.11 -13.73 -1.69
C PHE A 470 3.91 -14.71 -0.53
N LYS A 471 2.75 -14.66 0.14
CA LYS A 471 2.34 -15.70 1.07
C LYS A 471 2.23 -17.08 0.39
N GLY A 472 1.65 -17.13 -0.81
CA GLY A 472 1.58 -18.34 -1.63
C GLY A 472 2.96 -18.90 -1.98
N ARG A 473 3.89 -18.03 -2.41
CA ARG A 473 5.29 -18.38 -2.72
C ARG A 473 5.98 -19.01 -1.51
N ALA A 474 5.91 -18.38 -0.34
CA ALA A 474 6.51 -18.92 0.89
C ALA A 474 5.87 -20.23 1.37
N LEU A 475 4.55 -20.40 1.18
CA LEU A 475 3.85 -21.66 1.45
C LEU A 475 4.27 -22.77 0.47
N GLN A 476 4.47 -22.45 -0.81
CA GLN A 476 4.93 -23.40 -1.82
C GLN A 476 6.38 -23.84 -1.54
N GLU A 477 7.28 -22.92 -1.23
CA GLU A 477 8.68 -23.21 -0.92
C GLU A 477 8.85 -23.96 0.43
N SER A 478 7.88 -23.85 1.35
CA SER A 478 7.80 -24.67 2.56
C SER A 478 7.00 -25.98 2.40
N GLY A 479 6.63 -26.37 1.16
CA GLY A 479 5.93 -27.62 0.86
C GLY A 479 4.44 -27.64 1.23
N ARG A 480 3.86 -26.52 1.68
CA ARG A 480 2.46 -26.38 2.12
C ARG A 480 1.53 -26.10 0.93
N PHE A 481 1.58 -26.97 -0.08
CA PHE A 481 0.97 -26.72 -1.40
C PHE A 481 -0.53 -26.42 -1.37
N ALA A 482 -1.31 -27.07 -0.49
CA ALA A 482 -2.75 -26.80 -0.36
C ALA A 482 -3.04 -25.36 0.13
N GLU A 483 -2.21 -24.84 1.03
CA GLU A 483 -2.33 -23.47 1.53
C GLU A 483 -1.80 -22.46 0.51
N ALA A 484 -0.72 -22.80 -0.21
CA ALA A 484 -0.21 -22.01 -1.33
C ALA A 484 -1.29 -21.84 -2.42
N ARG A 485 -1.97 -22.93 -2.79
CA ARG A 485 -3.11 -22.94 -3.73
C ARG A 485 -4.21 -21.98 -3.27
N ALA A 486 -4.60 -22.04 -1.99
CA ALA A 486 -5.59 -21.14 -1.41
C ALA A 486 -5.12 -19.67 -1.36
N SER A 487 -3.81 -19.42 -1.25
CA SER A 487 -3.25 -18.07 -1.30
C SER A 487 -3.28 -17.50 -2.73
N TYR A 488 -2.82 -18.23 -3.74
CA TYR A 488 -2.87 -17.77 -5.13
C TYR A 488 -4.31 -17.54 -5.63
N LEU A 489 -5.26 -18.39 -5.23
CA LEU A 489 -6.68 -18.18 -5.53
C LEU A 489 -7.25 -16.91 -4.86
N ARG A 490 -6.75 -16.50 -3.70
CA ARG A 490 -7.11 -15.21 -3.08
C ARG A 490 -6.49 -14.02 -3.81
N ALA A 491 -5.24 -14.13 -4.25
CA ALA A 491 -4.62 -13.10 -5.11
C ALA A 491 -5.45 -12.89 -6.39
N LEU A 492 -5.85 -13.98 -7.05
CA LEU A 492 -6.70 -13.92 -8.25
C LEU A 492 -8.16 -13.49 -7.97
N ALA A 493 -8.63 -13.61 -6.73
CA ALA A 493 -9.94 -13.10 -6.33
C ALA A 493 -9.92 -11.58 -6.06
N ALA A 494 -8.79 -11.05 -5.57
CA ALA A 494 -8.56 -9.60 -5.47
C ALA A 494 -8.31 -8.97 -6.84
N ASN A 495 -7.41 -9.57 -7.63
CA ASN A 495 -7.06 -9.14 -8.98
C ASN A 495 -7.08 -10.30 -9.99
N SER A 496 -8.17 -10.40 -10.75
CA SER A 496 -8.41 -11.50 -11.69
C SER A 496 -7.50 -11.53 -12.92
N ARG A 497 -6.62 -10.55 -13.12
CA ARG A 497 -5.56 -10.54 -14.16
C ARG A 497 -4.15 -10.63 -13.57
N TYR A 498 -3.99 -10.90 -12.27
CA TYR A 498 -2.67 -10.96 -11.62
C TYR A 498 -1.87 -12.20 -12.09
N VAL A 499 -1.16 -12.04 -13.21
CA VAL A 499 -0.46 -13.10 -13.94
C VAL A 499 0.49 -13.94 -13.07
N PRO A 500 1.28 -13.37 -12.14
CA PRO A 500 2.16 -14.16 -11.29
C PRO A 500 1.39 -15.22 -10.48
N ALA A 501 0.25 -14.89 -9.89
CA ALA A 501 -0.53 -15.89 -9.14
C ALA A 501 -1.11 -16.99 -10.01
N TYR A 502 -1.50 -16.69 -11.27
CA TYR A 502 -1.96 -17.72 -12.21
C TYR A 502 -0.82 -18.68 -12.61
N HIS A 503 0.35 -18.14 -12.95
CA HIS A 503 1.54 -18.92 -13.28
C HIS A 503 1.95 -19.84 -12.12
N TYR A 504 2.08 -19.30 -10.90
CA TYR A 504 2.49 -20.14 -9.77
C TYR A 504 1.40 -21.16 -9.37
N LEU A 505 0.11 -20.81 -9.47
CA LEU A 505 -1.00 -21.75 -9.25
C LEU A 505 -0.99 -22.95 -10.20
N SER A 506 -0.56 -22.78 -11.46
CA SER A 506 -0.48 -23.87 -12.44
C SER A 506 0.73 -24.80 -12.23
N THR A 507 1.79 -24.32 -11.56
CA THR A 507 2.97 -25.14 -11.21
C THR A 507 2.82 -25.97 -9.94
N LEU A 508 1.76 -25.75 -9.15
CA LEU A 508 1.52 -26.53 -7.93
C LEU A 508 1.11 -27.98 -8.23
N PRO A 509 1.63 -28.97 -7.49
CA PRO A 509 1.20 -30.36 -7.62
C PRO A 509 -0.30 -30.49 -7.31
N ASN A 510 -0.96 -31.43 -7.98
CA ASN A 510 -2.38 -31.73 -7.81
C ASN A 510 -2.70 -32.26 -6.40
#